data_AF-A0A0P4VXI8-F1
#
_entry.id   AF-A0A0P4VXI8-F1
#
_cell.length_a   1.000
_cell.length_b   1.000
_cell.length_c   1.000
_cell.angle_alpha   90.00
_cell.angle_beta   90.00
_cell.angle_gamma   90.00
#
_symmetry.space_group_name_H-M   'P 1'
#
loop_
_entity.id
_entity.type
_entity.pdbx_description
1 polymer ?
#
loop_
_entity_poly.entity_id
_entity_poly.type
_entity_poly.pdbx_seq_one_letter_code
_entity_poly.pdbx_strand_id
1 'polypeptide(L)'
;MYGTKLETIRKIHNEGRMAILDVEPQALKILRTAEFAPYVVFIAAPSLQNMTDYDGSLERLAKESDMLKQLYGHFFDLTIINNDIEETIRQLEKSIETMNMTPQWVPVSWVY
;
A
#
# COMPACT_ATOMS: atom_id res chain seq x y z
N MET A 1 7.27 8.24 -18.56
CA MET A 1 6.92 7.49 -17.34
C MET A 1 8.15 6.68 -16.92
N TYR A 2 8.83 7.10 -15.85
CA TYR A 2 9.89 6.32 -15.20
C TYR A 2 9.23 5.22 -14.37
N GLY A 3 8.60 4.26 -15.04
CA GLY A 3 7.89 3.16 -14.40
C GLY A 3 8.84 2.00 -14.14
N THR A 4 8.75 1.41 -12.95
CA THR A 4 9.17 0.03 -12.71
C THR A 4 8.63 -0.82 -13.86
N LYS A 5 9.51 -1.35 -14.71
CA LYS A 5 9.07 -2.20 -15.81
C LYS A 5 8.35 -3.39 -15.18
N LEU A 6 7.16 -3.75 -15.65
CA LEU A 6 6.47 -4.97 -15.21
C LEU A 6 7.39 -6.20 -15.35
N GLU A 7 8.30 -6.16 -16.33
CA GLU A 7 9.38 -7.12 -16.51
C GLU A 7 10.32 -7.25 -15.30
N THR A 8 10.62 -6.15 -14.60
CA THR A 8 11.41 -6.17 -13.35
C THR A 8 10.64 -6.91 -12.25
N ILE A 9 9.33 -6.67 -12.12
CA ILE A 9 8.49 -7.36 -11.14
C ILE A 9 8.49 -8.87 -11.43
N ARG A 10 8.26 -9.26 -12.70
CA ARG A 10 8.35 -10.65 -13.15
C ARG A 10 9.70 -11.28 -12.83
N LYS A 11 10.80 -10.57 -13.09
CA LYS A 11 12.14 -11.07 -12.81
C LYS A 11 12.35 -11.33 -11.31
N ILE A 12 11.92 -10.41 -10.44
CA ILE A 12 12.01 -10.56 -8.99
C ILE A 12 11.23 -11.80 -8.52
N HIS A 13 10.01 -11.99 -9.05
CA HIS A 13 9.19 -13.17 -8.73
C HIS A 13 9.84 -14.48 -9.21
N ASN A 14 10.44 -14.50 -10.40
CA ASN A 14 11.15 -15.66 -10.93
C ASN A 14 12.38 -16.05 -10.08
N GLU A 15 12.93 -15.12 -9.32
CA GLU A 15 14.03 -15.36 -8.39
C GLU A 15 13.53 -15.76 -6.98
N GLY A 16 12.21 -15.97 -6.80
CA GLY A 16 11.59 -16.33 -5.53
C GLY A 16 11.56 -15.20 -4.50
N ARG A 17 11.67 -13.95 -4.95
CA ARG A 17 11.72 -12.76 -4.08
C ARG A 17 10.42 -11.98 -4.14
N MET A 18 10.13 -11.23 -3.08
CA MET A 18 9.00 -10.30 -3.02
C MET A 18 9.42 -8.92 -3.54
N ALA A 19 8.65 -8.35 -4.47
CA ALA A 19 8.84 -6.99 -4.94
C ALA A 19 8.12 -6.00 -4.02
N ILE A 20 8.85 -5.05 -3.45
CA ILE A 20 8.27 -3.91 -2.71
C ILE A 20 8.22 -2.72 -3.65
N LEU A 21 7.04 -2.10 -3.75
CA LEU A 21 6.75 -1.05 -4.72
C LEU A 21 6.21 0.18 -4.02
N ASP A 22 6.90 1.31 -4.18
CA ASP A 22 6.37 2.63 -3.86
C ASP A 22 5.74 3.21 -5.13
N VAL A 23 4.41 3.23 -5.18
CA VAL A 23 3.65 3.57 -6.40
C VAL A 23 2.49 4.51 -6.10
N GLU A 24 2.19 5.36 -7.07
CA GLU A 24 0.96 6.15 -7.06
C GLU A 24 -0.28 5.24 -7.20
N PRO A 25 -1.42 5.60 -6.59
CA PRO A 25 -2.66 4.79 -6.64
C PRO A 25 -3.14 4.47 -8.05
N GLN A 26 -2.83 5.32 -9.03
CA GLN A 26 -3.21 5.08 -10.43
C GLN A 26 -2.55 3.81 -11.00
N ALA A 27 -1.35 3.46 -10.53
CA ALA A 27 -0.64 2.25 -10.93
C ALA A 27 -1.35 0.97 -10.46
N LEU A 28 -2.16 1.03 -9.40
CA LEU A 28 -2.93 -0.12 -8.90
C LEU A 28 -3.89 -0.67 -9.96
N LYS A 29 -4.37 0.16 -10.89
CA LYS A 29 -5.21 -0.31 -12.01
C LYS A 29 -4.48 -1.28 -12.94
N ILE A 30 -3.16 -1.16 -13.04
CA ILE A 30 -2.31 -2.01 -13.88
C ILE A 30 -1.77 -3.19 -13.06
N LEU A 31 -1.43 -2.95 -11.79
CA LEU A 31 -0.84 -3.95 -10.91
C LEU A 31 -1.87 -4.95 -10.36
N ARG A 32 -3.12 -4.55 -10.17
CA ARG A 32 -4.20 -5.40 -9.63
C ARG A 32 -4.72 -6.38 -10.70
N THR A 33 -3.90 -7.38 -10.98
CA THR A 33 -4.21 -8.51 -11.87
C THR A 33 -3.87 -9.82 -11.19
N ALA A 34 -4.39 -10.94 -11.72
CA ALA A 34 -4.07 -12.29 -11.24
C ALA A 34 -2.57 -12.61 -11.30
N GLU A 35 -1.85 -11.98 -12.24
CA GLU A 35 -0.41 -12.20 -12.42
C GLU A 35 0.41 -11.70 -11.22
N PHE A 36 0.06 -10.52 -10.69
CA PHE A 36 0.86 -9.88 -9.64
C PHE A 36 0.23 -10.00 -8.26
N ALA A 37 -1.11 -10.10 -8.18
CA ALA A 37 -1.89 -10.19 -6.95
C ALA A 37 -1.32 -9.35 -5.79
N PRO A 38 -1.19 -8.02 -5.98
CA PRO A 38 -0.47 -7.18 -5.04
C PRO A 38 -1.22 -7.08 -3.71
N TYR A 39 -0.47 -7.16 -2.61
CA TYR A 39 -0.96 -6.78 -1.28
C TYR A 39 -0.68 -5.30 -1.03
N VAL A 40 -1.73 -4.51 -0.89
CA VAL A 40 -1.65 -3.05 -0.85
C VAL A 40 -1.81 -2.56 0.58
N VAL A 41 -0.70 -2.06 1.15
CA VAL A 41 -0.72 -1.37 2.45
C VAL A 41 -0.77 0.13 2.23
N PHE A 42 -1.80 0.77 2.77
CA PHE A 42 -1.90 2.23 2.81
C PHE A 42 -1.39 2.76 4.15
N ILE A 43 -0.38 3.63 4.08
CA ILE A 43 0.14 4.35 5.25
C ILE A 43 -0.56 5.70 5.32
N ALA A 44 -1.53 5.81 6.22
CA ALA A 44 -2.29 7.02 6.44
C ALA A 44 -1.48 8.06 7.21
N ALA A 45 -1.79 9.33 6.98
CA ALA A 45 -1.24 10.45 7.71
C ALA A 45 -1.40 10.27 9.24
N PRO A 46 -0.46 10.79 10.04
CA PRO A 46 -0.62 10.82 11.49
C PRO A 46 -1.88 11.58 11.90
N SER A 47 -2.45 11.20 13.04
CA SER A 47 -3.53 11.97 13.65
C SER A 47 -2.99 13.31 14.15
N LEU A 48 -3.58 14.41 13.70
CA LEU A 48 -3.15 15.78 14.07
C LEU A 48 -3.38 16.14 15.54
N GLN A 49 -3.88 15.22 16.37
CA GLN A 49 -4.46 15.52 17.68
C GLN A 49 -3.49 16.18 18.69
N ASN A 50 -2.18 16.21 18.45
CA ASN A 50 -1.22 16.90 19.32
C ASN A 50 0.00 17.49 18.56
N MET A 51 -0.07 17.70 17.24
CA MET A 51 1.07 18.19 16.45
C MET A 51 0.92 19.68 16.13
N THR A 52 1.96 20.47 16.43
CA THR A 52 1.99 21.89 16.07
C THR A 52 2.30 22.03 14.58
N ASP A 53 1.27 22.38 13.80
CA ASP A 53 1.40 22.60 12.35
C ASP A 53 1.78 24.07 12.08
N TYR A 54 3.08 24.35 12.08
CA TYR A 54 3.59 25.72 11.94
C TYR A 54 3.38 26.30 10.53
N ASP A 55 3.26 25.45 9.50
CA ASP A 55 3.20 25.86 8.09
C ASP A 55 1.98 25.33 7.32
N GLY A 56 1.08 24.59 7.97
CA GLY A 56 -0.11 24.00 7.35
C GLY A 56 0.19 22.75 6.53
N SER A 57 1.44 22.24 6.55
CA SER A 57 1.84 21.07 5.77
C SER A 57 1.21 19.78 6.29
N LEU A 58 1.04 19.66 7.61
CA LEU A 58 0.42 18.49 8.22
C LEU A 58 -1.07 18.43 7.90
N GLU A 59 -1.77 19.57 7.93
CA GLU A 59 -3.18 19.64 7.54
C GLU A 59 -3.37 19.26 6.05
N ARG A 60 -2.50 19.72 5.17
CA ARG A 60 -2.53 19.35 3.74
C ARG A 60 -2.30 17.85 3.54
N LEU A 61 -1.29 17.30 4.20
CA LEU A 61 -0.97 15.88 4.14
C LEU A 61 -2.13 15.02 4.68
N ALA A 62 -2.78 15.45 5.77
CA ALA A 62 -3.97 14.78 6.30
C ALA A 62 -5.13 14.78 5.29
N LYS A 63 -5.42 15.93 4.67
CA LYS A 63 -6.46 16.05 3.63
C LYS A 63 -6.16 15.18 2.41
N GLU A 64 -4.92 15.17 1.94
CA GLU A 64 -4.50 14.32 0.83
C GLU A 64 -4.64 12.83 1.19
N SER A 65 -4.24 12.44 2.40
CA SER A 65 -4.39 11.06 2.90
C SER A 65 -5.86 10.63 2.96
N ASP A 66 -6.75 11.48 3.46
CA ASP A 66 -8.19 11.20 3.51
C ASP A 66 -8.80 11.10 2.10
N MET A 67 -8.42 12.00 1.20
CA MET A 67 -8.87 11.97 -0.19
C MET A 67 -8.43 10.69 -0.90
N LEU A 68 -7.17 10.26 -0.70
CA LEU A 68 -6.66 9.00 -1.24
C LEU A 68 -7.44 7.80 -0.72
N LYS A 69 -7.72 7.76 0.59
CA LYS A 69 -8.51 6.70 1.21
C LYS A 69 -9.94 6.65 0.68
N GLN A 70 -10.58 7.81 0.48
CA GLN A 70 -11.94 7.86 -0.08
C GLN A 70 -11.99 7.34 -1.53
N LEU A 71 -11.00 7.71 -2.35
CA LEU A 71 -11.00 7.35 -3.77
C LEU A 71 -10.53 5.93 -4.04
N TYR A 72 -9.54 5.45 -3.28
CA TYR A 72 -8.82 4.20 -3.58
C TYR A 72 -8.91 3.16 -2.46
N GLY A 73 -9.62 3.43 -1.36
CA GLY A 73 -9.69 2.54 -0.19
C GLY A 73 -10.14 1.11 -0.49
N HIS A 74 -10.93 0.91 -1.54
CA HIS A 74 -11.36 -0.42 -2.01
C HIS A 74 -10.23 -1.27 -2.61
N PHE A 75 -9.06 -0.67 -2.87
CA PHE A 75 -7.87 -1.39 -3.30
C PHE A 75 -6.95 -1.79 -2.15
N PHE A 76 -7.16 -1.26 -0.94
CA PHE A 76 -6.25 -1.45 0.19
C PHE A 76 -6.61 -2.72 0.96
N ASP A 77 -5.62 -3.56 1.21
CA ASP A 77 -5.76 -4.76 2.05
C ASP A 77 -5.51 -4.44 3.53
N LEU A 78 -4.67 -3.44 3.79
CA LEU A 78 -4.35 -2.96 5.13
C LEU A 78 -4.20 -1.43 5.14
N THR A 79 -4.66 -0.79 6.21
CA THR A 79 -4.42 0.63 6.48
C THR A 79 -3.75 0.77 7.84
N ILE A 80 -2.60 1.46 7.87
CA ILE A 80 -1.85 1.76 9.09
C ILE A 80 -1.81 3.27 9.26
N ILE A 81 -2.10 3.77 10.46
CA ILE A 81 -1.99 5.21 10.76
C ILE A 81 -0.58 5.47 11.27
N ASN A 82 0.18 6.31 10.58
CA ASN A 82 1.59 6.57 10.87
C ASN A 82 1.77 7.54 12.05
N ASN A 83 1.30 7.16 13.24
CA ASN A 83 1.49 7.94 14.46
C ASN A 83 2.88 7.75 15.07
N ASP A 84 3.47 6.57 14.86
CA ASP A 84 4.80 6.21 15.33
C ASP A 84 5.47 5.30 14.29
N ILE A 85 6.73 5.59 13.96
CA ILE A 85 7.45 4.90 12.89
C ILE A 85 7.79 3.47 13.31
N GLU A 86 8.21 3.24 14.54
CA GLU A 86 8.59 1.90 15.01
C GLU A 86 7.38 0.96 15.03
N GLU A 87 6.24 1.45 15.51
CA GLU A 87 4.98 0.71 15.48
C GLU A 87 4.49 0.45 14.06
N THR A 88 4.63 1.43 13.16
CA THR A 88 4.28 1.27 11.74
C THR A 88 5.10 0.18 11.08
N ILE A 89 6.42 0.17 11.32
CA ILE A 89 7.33 -0.88 10.80
C ILE A 89 6.94 -2.25 11.39
N ARG A 90 6.67 -2.32 12.69
CA ARG A 90 6.25 -3.56 13.35
C ARG A 90 4.96 -4.13 12.75
N GLN A 91 3.99 -3.27 12.46
CA GLN A 91 2.74 -3.68 11.81
C GLN A 91 2.97 -4.16 10.37
N LEU A 92 3.87 -3.51 9.63
CA LEU A 92 4.27 -3.95 8.28
C LEU A 92 4.93 -5.34 8.31
N GLU A 93 5.91 -5.55 9.17
CA GLU A 93 6.59 -6.85 9.32
C GLU A 93 5.59 -7.97 9.65
N LYS A 94 4.72 -7.72 10.63
CA LYS A 94 3.65 -8.66 10.99
C LYS A 94 2.69 -8.94 9.84
N SER A 95 2.37 -7.94 9.01
CA SER A 95 1.50 -8.14 7.85
C SER A 95 2.14 -9.05 6.81
N ILE A 96 3.44 -8.92 6.58
CA ILE A 96 4.20 -9.78 5.65
C ILE A 96 4.24 -11.22 6.14
N GLU A 97 4.46 -11.44 7.44
CA GLU A 97 4.46 -12.79 8.05
C GLU A 97 3.11 -13.49 7.90
N THR A 98 2.02 -12.75 8.10
CA THR A 98 0.66 -13.30 8.08
C THR A 98 0.07 -13.47 6.67
N MET A 99 0.60 -12.75 5.68
CA MET A 99 0.11 -12.76 4.30
C MET A 99 0.13 -14.16 3.67
N ASN A 100 1.17 -14.95 3.95
CA ASN A 100 1.32 -16.30 3.38
C ASN A 100 0.43 -17.37 4.06
N MET A 101 -0.18 -17.03 5.20
CA MET A 101 -0.96 -17.97 6.02
C MET A 101 -2.46 -17.68 6.00
N THR A 102 -2.87 -16.53 5.44
CA THR A 102 -4.25 -16.06 5.47
C THR A 102 -4.87 -16.12 4.07
N PRO A 103 -6.08 -16.69 3.92
CA PRO A 103 -6.81 -16.61 2.66
C PRO A 103 -7.07 -15.14 2.29
N GLN A 104 -6.85 -14.79 1.01
CA GLN A 104 -7.06 -13.44 0.52
C GLN A 104 -8.28 -13.33 -0.39
N TRP A 105 -8.97 -12.18 -0.30
CA TRP A 105 -10.08 -11.84 -1.18
C TRP A 105 -9.54 -11.36 -2.52
N VAL A 106 -9.69 -12.19 -3.55
CA VAL A 106 -9.34 -11.82 -4.93
C VAL A 106 -10.60 -11.57 -5.76
N PRO A 107 -10.54 -10.65 -6.75
CA PRO A 107 -11.59 -10.52 -7.74
C PRO A 107 -11.89 -11.86 -8.41
N VAL A 108 -13.17 -12.16 -8.64
CA VAL A 108 -13.61 -13.37 -9.34
C VAL A 108 -12.95 -13.50 -10.73
N SER A 109 -12.69 -12.38 -11.39
CA SER A 109 -11.99 -12.31 -12.68
C SER A 109 -10.55 -12.81 -12.66
N TRP A 110 -9.97 -13.11 -11.49
CA TRP A 110 -8.62 -13.69 -11.38
C TRP A 110 -8.61 -15.22 -11.34
N VAL A 111 -9.77 -15.85 -11.19
CA VAL A 111 -9.89 -17.31 -11.00
C VAL A 111 -10.21 -18.04 -12.31
N TYR A 112 -10.52 -17.30 -13.39
CA TYR A 112 -10.92 -17.83 -14.71
C TYR A 112 -9.96 -17.42 -15.82
#